data_AF-F8L7Y2-F1
#
_entry.id   AF-F8L7Y2-F1
#
_cell.length_a   1.000
_cell.length_b   1.000
_cell.length_c   1.000
_cell.angle_alpha   90.00
_cell.angle_beta   90.00
_cell.angle_gamma   90.00
#
_symmetry.space_group_name_H-M   'P 1'
#
loop_
_entity.id
_entity.type
_entity.pdbx_description
1 polymer ?
#
loop_
_entity_poly.entity_id
_entity_poly.type
_entity_poly.pdbx_seq_one_letter_code
_entity_poly.pdbx_strand_id
1 'polypeptide(L)'
;MRIYSLNKSKKILLATYYQIQKAKKIYSSDKEKILLCKLKSLQEEIQMERKAAASKLAQEIESLSHKPRTLLLIRNFVLSLCIALAVAGIVRQMWFELYEIPTGSMRPTFKEKDRLIVSKSKLGINVPFLTKHLYFDSDLCKRMSAIVFTSKNMDVADNNTMYFYLFPGKKQFIKRLIGKPGDTLYFYGGLIYGIDKNGNDISSELQQEEFVSIDHIPFIRFEGRWKRKGPSTITMDQMGFPIVEFTPTMFNTFSGKTIDSGILHEEARNVDFRDVWGIKNYVMVRLLSVDEMPSRLHHQLDSGCLYLQIQHPPNLKHARSYSDKSGKQYPLISYEISYIPIRKELQEKLFQNLYTARFIVQDGYIFRYGSSNQKQLKLEGIPNGTYEFYNGIAYKIDWTGTARKLPQSHPLYKCTMEKVQFFFNQGIDFFPYFSNPSNQNHFPSRYAYFREGSLYLMGSPILASEDPALVNFVEMENQKAAVHPEYYPFVDYHPPLKNGNLDIDVIKKYGLKVPEGHYLVLGDNHAMSADSRDFGFVPEENIKGNPSFIFWPFGDRFGFPRQVVIPFFTLSNIIIWVLGILFVSLSTVYSRRKNKFPIDFSIFHLD
;
A
#
# COMPACT_ATOMS: atom_id res chain seq x y z
N MET A 1 -37.45 50.80 19.68
CA MET A 1 -37.02 50.34 18.34
C MET A 1 -35.53 49.99 18.36
N ARG A 2 -35.12 48.87 17.78
CA ARG A 2 -33.71 48.43 17.77
C ARG A 2 -32.92 49.24 16.73
N ILE A 3 -32.05 50.16 17.15
CA ILE A 3 -31.27 51.02 16.24
C ILE A 3 -30.29 50.15 15.41
N TYR A 4 -30.33 50.28 14.09
CA TYR A 4 -29.42 49.58 13.17
C TYR A 4 -28.07 50.30 13.14
N SER A 5 -26.98 49.53 13.01
CA SER A 5 -25.66 50.10 12.74
C SER A 5 -25.57 50.60 11.30
N LEU A 6 -24.70 51.58 11.02
CA LEU A 6 -24.45 52.06 9.65
C LEU A 6 -24.07 50.90 8.70
N ASN A 7 -23.32 49.92 9.19
CA ASN A 7 -23.00 48.70 8.43
C ASN A 7 -24.23 47.85 8.11
N LYS A 8 -25.19 47.74 9.05
CA LYS A 8 -26.46 47.04 8.78
C LYS A 8 -27.32 47.82 7.80
N SER A 9 -27.44 49.14 7.95
CA SER A 9 -28.15 50.02 7.00
C SER A 9 -27.54 49.95 5.59
N LYS A 10 -26.21 49.94 5.47
CA LYS A 10 -25.50 49.77 4.20
C LYS A 10 -25.73 48.40 3.56
N LYS A 11 -25.80 47.32 4.35
CA LYS A 11 -26.15 45.98 3.83
C LYS A 11 -27.58 45.95 3.28
N ILE A 12 -28.54 46.58 3.96
CA ILE A 12 -29.93 46.69 3.51
C ILE A 12 -30.00 47.49 2.21
N LEU A 13 -29.36 48.66 2.16
CA LEU A 13 -29.25 49.50 0.95
C LEU A 13 -28.75 48.68 -0.25
N LEU A 14 -27.58 48.04 -0.13
CA LEU A 14 -26.99 47.25 -1.21
C LEU A 14 -27.88 46.06 -1.59
N ALA A 15 -28.41 45.32 -0.62
CA ALA A 15 -29.26 44.16 -0.88
C ALA A 15 -30.52 44.52 -1.67
N THR A 16 -31.23 45.58 -1.25
CA THR A 16 -32.44 46.05 -1.93
C THR A 16 -32.12 46.63 -3.31
N TYR A 17 -31.05 47.43 -3.45
CA TYR A 17 -30.62 47.95 -4.76
C TYR A 17 -30.33 46.83 -5.78
N TYR A 18 -29.57 45.81 -5.39
CA TYR A 18 -29.28 44.68 -6.29
C TYR A 18 -30.49 43.79 -6.57
N GLN A 19 -31.46 43.71 -5.64
CA GLN A 19 -32.73 43.05 -5.92
C GLN A 19 -33.49 43.77 -7.03
N ILE A 20 -33.62 45.10 -6.95
CA ILE A 20 -34.26 45.94 -7.98
C ILE A 20 -33.51 45.80 -9.31
N GLN A 21 -32.18 45.91 -9.29
CA GLN A 21 -31.35 45.80 -10.50
C GLN A 21 -31.48 44.43 -11.20
N LYS A 22 -31.61 43.34 -10.43
CA LYS A 22 -31.74 41.97 -10.97
C LYS A 22 -33.17 41.67 -11.45
N ALA A 23 -34.17 42.29 -10.85
CA ALA A 23 -35.59 42.09 -11.15
C ALA A 23 -36.08 42.84 -12.40
N LYS A 24 -35.18 43.33 -13.27
CA LYS A 24 -35.36 44.10 -14.53
C LYS A 24 -36.53 43.71 -15.47
N LYS A 25 -37.34 42.69 -15.17
CA LYS A 25 -38.53 42.25 -15.90
C LYS A 25 -39.83 42.12 -15.07
N ILE A 26 -39.88 42.42 -13.77
CA ILE A 26 -41.06 42.08 -12.92
C ILE A 26 -41.75 43.29 -12.24
N TYR A 27 -41.19 44.51 -12.22
CA TYR A 27 -41.83 45.64 -11.50
C TYR A 27 -41.75 46.99 -12.22
N SER A 28 -42.44 47.14 -13.35
CA SER A 28 -42.81 48.47 -13.87
C SER A 28 -43.97 49.07 -13.04
N SER A 29 -43.71 49.59 -11.84
CA SER A 29 -44.77 50.25 -11.02
C SER A 29 -44.23 51.36 -10.11
N ASP A 30 -45.09 52.30 -9.71
CA ASP A 30 -44.78 53.45 -8.84
C ASP A 30 -44.06 53.09 -7.53
N LYS A 31 -44.26 51.86 -7.04
CA LYS A 31 -43.57 51.32 -5.85
C LYS A 31 -42.05 51.24 -6.01
N GLU A 32 -41.54 50.93 -7.22
CA GLU A 32 -40.08 50.88 -7.45
C GLU A 32 -39.45 52.27 -7.44
N LYS A 33 -40.12 53.27 -8.03
CA LYS A 33 -39.66 54.67 -7.99
C LYS A 33 -39.56 55.17 -6.54
N ILE A 34 -40.59 54.90 -5.73
CA ILE A 34 -40.59 55.22 -4.29
C ILE A 34 -39.43 54.53 -3.57
N LEU A 35 -39.18 53.25 -3.86
CA LEU A 35 -38.12 52.48 -3.22
C LEU A 35 -36.72 52.99 -3.64
N LEU A 36 -36.51 53.36 -4.89
CA LEU A 36 -35.28 53.97 -5.39
C LEU A 36 -35.01 55.33 -4.76
N CYS A 37 -36.03 56.19 -4.63
CA CYS A 37 -35.90 57.47 -3.91
C CYS A 37 -35.51 57.26 -2.45
N LYS A 38 -36.16 56.31 -1.75
CA LYS A 38 -35.79 55.97 -0.37
C LYS A 38 -34.36 55.41 -0.27
N LEU A 39 -33.91 54.61 -1.23
CA LEU A 39 -32.54 54.12 -1.28
C LEU A 39 -31.52 55.25 -1.46
N LYS A 40 -31.83 56.25 -2.30
CA LYS A 40 -30.98 57.45 -2.47
C LYS A 40 -30.86 58.24 -1.17
N SER A 41 -31.98 58.49 -0.49
CA SER A 41 -31.97 59.16 0.83
C SER A 41 -31.24 58.34 1.90
N LEU A 42 -31.40 57.01 1.89
CA LEU A 42 -30.66 56.13 2.82
C LEU A 42 -29.15 56.22 2.58
N GLN A 43 -28.71 56.30 1.32
CA GLN A 43 -27.30 56.47 0.99
C GLN A 43 -26.74 57.78 1.52
N GLU A 44 -27.45 58.90 1.34
CA GLU A 44 -27.06 60.22 1.85
C GLU A 44 -26.92 60.21 3.38
N GLU A 45 -27.90 59.65 4.08
CA GLU A 45 -27.87 59.55 5.55
C GLU A 45 -26.75 58.62 6.08
N ILE A 46 -26.38 57.58 5.31
CA ILE A 46 -25.20 56.75 5.62
C ILE A 46 -23.90 57.54 5.38
N GLN A 47 -23.82 58.34 4.31
CA GLN A 47 -22.65 59.17 4.01
C GLN A 47 -22.45 60.30 5.03
N MET A 48 -23.54 60.86 5.56
CA MET A 48 -23.51 61.86 6.63
C MET A 48 -23.35 61.27 8.05
N GLU A 49 -23.15 59.95 8.16
CA GLU A 49 -23.00 59.21 9.42
C GLU A 49 -24.17 59.38 10.42
N ARG A 50 -25.35 59.77 9.95
CA ARG A 50 -26.55 60.01 10.77
C ARG A 50 -27.24 58.71 11.14
N LYS A 51 -26.69 58.02 12.13
CA LYS A 51 -27.10 56.66 12.56
C LYS A 51 -28.61 56.51 12.83
N ALA A 52 -29.24 57.47 13.49
CA ALA A 52 -30.66 57.40 13.82
C ALA A 52 -31.56 57.50 12.57
N ALA A 53 -31.28 58.45 11.68
CA ALA A 53 -32.00 58.65 10.43
C ALA A 53 -31.76 57.50 9.44
N ALA A 54 -30.51 57.06 9.28
CA ALA A 54 -30.15 55.89 8.47
C ALA A 54 -30.78 54.59 9.01
N SER A 55 -30.95 54.45 10.33
CA SER A 55 -31.67 53.31 10.92
C SER A 55 -33.15 53.34 10.59
N LYS A 56 -33.79 54.52 10.66
CA LYS A 56 -35.22 54.69 10.36
C LYS A 56 -35.51 54.36 8.88
N LEU A 57 -34.75 54.97 7.97
CA LEU A 57 -34.88 54.72 6.53
C LEU A 57 -34.59 53.26 6.17
N ALA A 58 -33.58 52.63 6.78
CA ALA A 58 -33.29 51.21 6.55
C ALA A 58 -34.42 50.27 7.03
N GLN A 59 -35.05 50.57 8.17
CA GLN A 59 -36.21 49.80 8.66
C GLN A 59 -37.43 49.97 7.74
N GLU A 60 -37.69 51.18 7.25
CA GLU A 60 -38.75 51.43 6.29
C GLU A 60 -38.51 50.68 4.98
N ILE A 61 -37.29 50.73 4.44
CA ILE A 61 -36.91 49.99 3.22
C ILE A 61 -37.03 48.48 3.44
N GLU A 62 -36.60 47.96 4.59
CA GLU A 62 -36.71 46.54 4.94
C GLU A 62 -38.18 46.10 5.08
N SER A 63 -39.07 46.99 5.54
CA SER A 63 -40.52 46.72 5.61
C SER A 63 -41.21 46.74 4.24
N LEU A 64 -40.71 47.55 3.31
CA LEU A 64 -41.24 47.71 1.95
C LEU A 64 -40.64 46.69 0.96
N SER A 65 -39.42 46.23 1.23
CA SER A 65 -38.73 45.22 0.43
C SER A 65 -39.38 43.85 0.65
N HIS A 66 -39.71 43.14 -0.45
CA HIS A 66 -40.21 41.78 -0.35
C HIS A 66 -39.16 40.89 0.33
N LYS A 67 -39.50 40.34 1.51
CA LYS A 67 -38.70 39.26 2.10
C LYS A 67 -38.56 38.14 1.06
N PRO A 68 -37.35 37.63 0.82
CA PRO A 68 -37.17 36.54 -0.12
C PRO A 68 -38.08 35.38 0.30
N ARG A 69 -38.88 34.85 -0.65
CA ARG A 69 -39.74 33.69 -0.40
C ARG A 69 -38.88 32.58 0.24
N THR A 70 -39.41 31.85 1.21
CA THR A 70 -38.72 30.72 1.88
C THR A 70 -38.05 29.77 0.87
N LEU A 71 -38.71 29.54 -0.28
CA LEU A 71 -38.18 28.77 -1.40
C LEU A 71 -36.85 29.32 -1.98
N LEU A 72 -36.70 30.65 -2.08
CA LEU A 72 -35.47 31.30 -2.58
C LEU A 72 -34.31 31.15 -1.58
N LEU A 73 -34.62 31.25 -0.28
CA LEU A 73 -33.66 31.03 0.81
C LEU A 73 -33.16 29.57 0.80
N ILE A 74 -34.08 28.61 0.71
CA ILE A 74 -33.76 27.18 0.60
C ILE A 74 -32.91 26.94 -0.64
N ARG A 75 -33.29 27.47 -1.81
CA ARG A 75 -32.51 27.33 -3.05
C ARG A 75 -31.09 27.86 -2.90
N ASN A 76 -30.91 29.05 -2.31
CA ASN A 76 -29.58 29.64 -2.14
C ASN A 76 -28.72 28.85 -1.13
N PHE A 77 -29.34 28.33 -0.06
CA PHE A 77 -28.68 27.45 0.89
C PHE A 77 -28.21 26.15 0.21
N VAL A 78 -29.11 25.47 -0.50
CA VAL A 78 -28.79 24.24 -1.25
C VAL A 78 -27.71 24.51 -2.28
N LEU A 79 -27.79 25.60 -3.05
CA LEU A 79 -26.75 25.97 -4.02
C LEU A 79 -25.39 26.20 -3.34
N SER A 80 -25.36 26.91 -2.22
CA SER A 80 -24.13 27.16 -1.47
C SER A 80 -23.52 25.87 -0.92
N LEU A 81 -24.36 24.96 -0.41
CA LEU A 81 -23.95 23.64 0.04
C LEU A 81 -23.39 22.81 -1.12
N CYS A 82 -24.07 22.77 -2.27
CA CYS A 82 -23.58 22.08 -3.47
C CYS A 82 -22.23 22.64 -3.93
N ILE A 83 -22.06 23.96 -3.95
CA ILE A 83 -20.77 24.60 -4.30
C ILE A 83 -19.69 24.21 -3.28
N ALA A 84 -19.99 24.27 -1.98
CA ALA A 84 -19.04 23.90 -0.94
C ALA A 84 -18.59 22.43 -1.06
N LEU A 85 -19.53 21.52 -1.33
CA LEU A 85 -19.25 20.10 -1.57
C LEU A 85 -18.44 19.89 -2.85
N ALA A 86 -18.74 20.62 -3.92
CA ALA A 86 -17.98 20.56 -5.17
C ALA A 86 -16.53 21.04 -4.97
N VAL A 87 -16.33 22.17 -4.30
CA VAL A 87 -15.00 22.69 -3.97
C VAL A 87 -14.24 21.72 -3.06
N ALA A 88 -14.89 21.20 -2.01
CA ALA A 88 -14.28 20.20 -1.13
C ALA A 88 -13.89 18.92 -1.90
N GLY A 89 -14.74 18.48 -2.85
CA GLY A 89 -14.44 17.39 -3.76
C GLY A 89 -13.20 17.66 -4.62
N ILE A 90 -13.13 18.83 -5.26
CA ILE A 90 -11.98 19.22 -6.09
C ILE A 90 -10.68 19.29 -5.27
N VAL A 91 -10.71 19.95 -4.11
CA VAL A 91 -9.56 20.04 -3.20
C VAL A 91 -9.11 18.64 -2.78
N ARG A 92 -10.05 17.77 -2.43
CA ARG A 92 -9.72 16.39 -2.04
C ARG A 92 -9.07 15.59 -3.16
N GLN A 93 -9.58 15.74 -4.38
CA GLN A 93 -9.08 14.97 -5.54
C GLN A 93 -7.74 15.50 -6.07
N MET A 94 -7.47 16.81 -5.96
CA MET A 94 -6.32 17.45 -6.61
C MET A 94 -5.21 17.89 -5.64
N TRP A 95 -5.52 18.24 -4.39
CA TRP A 95 -4.57 18.86 -3.47
C TRP A 95 -4.12 17.91 -2.35
N PHE A 96 -5.03 17.48 -1.49
CA PHE A 96 -4.71 16.55 -0.41
C PHE A 96 -5.94 15.76 0.04
N GLU A 97 -5.71 14.60 0.65
CA GLU A 97 -6.77 13.88 1.35
C GLU A 97 -6.31 13.39 2.72
N LEU A 98 -7.28 13.20 3.62
CA LEU A 98 -7.05 12.48 4.86
C LEU A 98 -7.23 10.97 4.59
N TYR A 99 -6.25 10.19 5.03
CA TYR A 99 -6.18 8.75 4.80
C TYR A 99 -5.94 8.02 6.13
N GLU A 100 -6.71 6.98 6.43
CA GLU A 100 -6.49 6.12 7.60
C GLU A 100 -5.84 4.81 7.16
N ILE A 101 -4.76 4.39 7.84
CA ILE A 101 -4.07 3.13 7.54
C ILE A 101 -4.90 1.95 8.06
N PRO A 102 -5.39 1.06 7.17
CA PRO A 102 -6.27 -0.03 7.57
C PRO A 102 -5.52 -1.32 7.95
N THR A 103 -4.28 -1.51 7.48
CA THR A 103 -3.54 -2.78 7.61
C THR A 103 -2.08 -2.56 7.98
N GLY A 104 -1.46 -3.57 8.61
CA GLY A 104 -0.06 -3.56 9.05
C GLY A 104 0.98 -3.88 7.96
N SER A 105 0.63 -3.80 6.67
CA SER A 105 1.53 -4.10 5.54
C SER A 105 2.73 -3.16 5.42
N MET A 106 2.63 -1.97 6.02
CA MET A 106 3.67 -0.94 5.99
C MET A 106 4.39 -0.77 7.33
N ARG A 107 4.25 -1.72 8.27
CA ARG A 107 5.01 -1.69 9.52
C ARG A 107 6.50 -1.88 9.23
N PRO A 108 7.41 -1.17 9.93
CA PRO A 108 7.13 -0.29 11.06
C PRO A 108 6.80 1.16 10.68
N THR A 109 6.98 1.55 9.40
CA THR A 109 6.84 2.93 8.90
C THR A 109 5.45 3.51 9.16
N PHE A 110 4.42 2.78 8.76
CA PHE A 110 3.04 3.10 9.04
C PHE A 110 2.39 1.95 9.83
N LYS A 111 1.58 2.29 10.81
CA LYS A 111 0.82 1.32 11.59
C LYS A 111 -0.67 1.60 11.43
N GLU A 112 -1.46 0.59 11.71
CA GLU A 112 -2.91 0.68 11.69
C GLU A 112 -3.39 1.85 12.55
N LYS A 113 -4.45 2.51 12.08
CA LYS A 113 -5.05 3.70 12.72
C LYS A 113 -4.22 4.97 12.67
N ASP A 114 -3.07 4.96 12.01
CA ASP A 114 -2.48 6.22 11.56
C ASP A 114 -3.44 6.98 10.70
N ARG A 115 -3.57 8.27 10.97
CA ARG A 115 -4.23 9.19 10.06
C ARG A 115 -3.20 10.11 9.44
N LEU A 116 -3.18 10.05 8.12
CA LEU A 116 -2.19 10.67 7.27
C LEU A 116 -2.82 11.80 6.46
N ILE A 117 -2.04 12.83 6.18
CA ILE A 117 -2.29 13.76 5.09
C ILE A 117 -1.56 13.20 3.87
N VAL A 118 -2.31 12.75 2.87
CA VAL A 118 -1.76 12.32 1.58
C VAL A 118 -1.81 13.52 0.65
N SER A 119 -0.65 13.99 0.20
CA SER A 119 -0.58 15.03 -0.83
C SER A 119 -0.88 14.41 -2.19
N LYS A 120 -1.88 14.99 -2.88
CA LYS A 120 -2.29 14.62 -4.24
C LYS A 120 -1.57 15.43 -5.32
N SER A 121 -0.85 16.46 -4.91
CA SER A 121 -0.19 17.43 -5.78
C SER A 121 1.34 17.32 -5.82
N LYS A 122 1.95 16.53 -4.92
CA LYS A 122 3.41 16.37 -4.87
C LYS A 122 4.00 15.69 -6.11
N LEU A 123 3.29 14.73 -6.70
CA LEU A 123 3.78 13.92 -7.83
C LEU A 123 3.24 14.40 -9.19
N GLY A 124 2.26 15.30 -9.19
CA GLY A 124 1.53 15.68 -10.39
C GLY A 124 0.20 16.35 -10.07
N ILE A 125 -0.59 16.61 -11.11
CA ILE A 125 -1.96 17.12 -11.01
C ILE A 125 -2.90 16.02 -11.48
N ASN A 126 -3.71 15.47 -10.57
CA ASN A 126 -4.71 14.46 -10.88
C ASN A 126 -5.91 15.06 -11.63
N VAL A 127 -6.48 14.30 -12.58
CA VAL A 127 -7.82 14.60 -13.10
C VAL A 127 -8.85 14.16 -12.07
N PRO A 128 -9.75 15.04 -11.60
CA PRO A 128 -10.76 14.66 -10.61
C PRO A 128 -11.57 13.44 -11.06
N PHE A 129 -11.77 12.49 -10.14
CA PHE A 129 -12.57 11.27 -10.32
C PHE A 129 -12.05 10.27 -11.37
N LEU A 130 -10.90 10.52 -12.00
CA LEU A 130 -10.27 9.64 -12.99
C LEU A 130 -8.90 9.13 -12.53
N THR A 131 -8.38 8.08 -13.18
CA THR A 131 -7.00 7.61 -12.99
C THR A 131 -5.99 8.57 -13.60
N LYS A 132 -6.31 9.14 -14.75
CA LYS A 132 -5.42 10.02 -15.51
C LYS A 132 -4.88 11.22 -14.72
N HIS A 133 -3.67 11.64 -15.12
CA HIS A 133 -3.03 12.88 -14.67
C HIS A 133 -3.15 13.95 -15.76
N LEU A 134 -3.37 15.20 -15.36
CA LEU A 134 -3.16 16.37 -16.22
C LEU A 134 -1.67 16.64 -16.42
N TYR A 135 -0.89 16.38 -15.37
CA TYR A 135 0.57 16.48 -15.36
C TYR A 135 1.09 15.47 -14.34
N PHE A 136 2.18 14.78 -14.66
CA PHE A 136 2.83 13.84 -13.75
C PHE A 136 4.33 13.98 -13.93
N ASP A 137 5.05 14.01 -12.82
CA ASP A 137 6.50 14.10 -12.80
C ASP A 137 7.08 12.80 -12.23
N SER A 138 7.56 11.94 -13.12
CA SER A 138 8.16 10.66 -12.76
C SER A 138 9.49 10.82 -12.02
N ASP A 139 10.15 11.97 -12.09
CA ASP A 139 11.38 12.23 -11.34
C ASP A 139 11.12 12.55 -9.86
N LEU A 140 9.90 12.99 -9.53
CA LEU A 140 9.45 13.16 -8.14
C LEU A 140 9.06 11.82 -7.48
N CYS A 141 8.84 10.77 -8.28
CA CYS A 141 8.69 9.40 -7.80
C CYS A 141 10.07 8.83 -7.44
N LYS A 142 10.55 9.15 -6.23
CA LYS A 142 11.82 8.67 -5.69
C LYS A 142 11.70 7.22 -5.20
N ARG A 143 12.74 6.40 -5.40
CA ARG A 143 12.79 5.05 -4.83
C ARG A 143 12.82 5.16 -3.32
N MET A 144 12.37 4.12 -2.65
CA MET A 144 12.17 4.07 -1.20
C MET A 144 11.15 5.08 -0.63
N SER A 145 10.50 5.92 -1.44
CA SER A 145 9.37 6.74 -0.98
C SER A 145 8.09 5.90 -0.86
N ALA A 146 7.17 6.28 0.04
CA ALA A 146 5.85 5.66 0.04
C ALA A 146 4.94 6.37 -0.98
N ILE A 147 4.14 5.58 -1.69
CA ILE A 147 3.16 6.09 -2.65
C ILE A 147 1.78 5.53 -2.33
N VAL A 148 0.76 6.35 -2.57
CA VAL A 148 -0.65 5.97 -2.50
C VAL A 148 -1.16 5.81 -3.92
N PHE A 149 -1.79 4.67 -4.23
CA PHE A 149 -2.33 4.37 -5.55
C PHE A 149 -3.68 3.66 -5.49
N THR A 150 -4.42 3.69 -6.58
CA THR A 150 -5.72 3.00 -6.73
C THR A 150 -5.55 1.65 -7.41
N SER A 151 -6.33 0.64 -7.02
CA SER A 151 -6.29 -0.69 -7.64
C SER A 151 -7.16 -0.82 -8.89
N LYS A 152 -7.42 0.28 -9.61
CA LYS A 152 -8.26 0.24 -10.81
C LYS A 152 -7.56 -0.56 -11.91
N ASN A 153 -8.28 -1.48 -12.55
CA ASN A 153 -7.77 -2.36 -13.61
C ASN A 153 -6.57 -3.24 -13.19
N MET A 154 -6.38 -3.43 -11.88
CA MET A 154 -5.38 -4.34 -11.34
C MET A 154 -6.03 -5.65 -10.91
N ASP A 155 -5.25 -6.73 -10.97
CA ASP A 155 -5.65 -8.07 -10.57
C ASP A 155 -5.57 -8.22 -9.03
N VAL A 156 -6.48 -7.51 -8.36
CA VAL A 156 -6.60 -7.47 -6.90
C VAL A 156 -7.97 -8.01 -6.49
N ALA A 157 -7.99 -8.96 -5.57
CA ALA A 157 -9.23 -9.46 -4.99
C ALA A 157 -9.97 -8.34 -4.23
N ASP A 158 -11.28 -8.23 -4.47
CA ASP A 158 -12.15 -7.19 -3.88
C ASP A 158 -11.61 -5.76 -4.06
N ASN A 159 -11.54 -5.33 -5.32
CA ASN A 159 -11.02 -4.00 -5.68
C ASN A 159 -12.05 -2.86 -5.50
N ASN A 160 -13.30 -3.18 -5.16
CA ASN A 160 -14.37 -2.20 -5.01
C ASN A 160 -14.38 -1.64 -3.58
N THR A 161 -14.72 -0.37 -3.46
CA THR A 161 -14.96 0.27 -2.16
C THR A 161 -16.12 1.26 -2.28
N MET A 162 -16.64 1.72 -1.15
CA MET A 162 -17.66 2.76 -1.13
C MET A 162 -17.12 4.02 -0.48
N TYR A 163 -17.13 5.12 -1.23
CA TYR A 163 -16.79 6.44 -0.74
C TYR A 163 -17.96 7.02 0.06
N PHE A 164 -17.69 7.39 1.31
CA PHE A 164 -18.71 7.74 2.32
C PHE A 164 -19.83 6.70 2.46
N TYR A 165 -19.58 5.44 2.08
CA TYR A 165 -20.63 4.40 1.98
C TYR A 165 -21.75 4.73 0.98
N LEU A 166 -21.55 5.71 0.08
CA LEU A 166 -22.57 6.22 -0.83
C LEU A 166 -22.18 6.06 -2.30
N PHE A 167 -20.90 6.27 -2.65
CA PHE A 167 -20.45 6.30 -4.04
C PHE A 167 -19.49 5.15 -4.34
N PRO A 168 -19.64 4.45 -5.47
CA PRO A 168 -18.69 3.40 -5.84
C PRO A 168 -17.31 4.00 -6.09
N GLY A 169 -16.28 3.33 -5.58
CA GLY A 169 -14.88 3.68 -5.74
C GLY A 169 -14.01 2.45 -5.90
N LYS A 170 -12.70 2.68 -6.04
CA LYS A 170 -11.69 1.63 -6.05
C LYS A 170 -10.83 1.69 -4.81
N LYS A 171 -10.42 0.52 -4.33
CA LYS A 171 -9.57 0.37 -3.15
C LYS A 171 -8.24 1.09 -3.37
N GLN A 172 -7.79 1.78 -2.34
CA GLN A 172 -6.51 2.48 -2.36
C GLN A 172 -5.49 1.72 -1.52
N PHE A 173 -4.25 1.72 -1.99
CA PHE A 173 -3.12 1.07 -1.36
C PHE A 173 -2.03 2.08 -1.09
N ILE A 174 -1.27 1.83 -0.02
CA ILE A 174 -0.04 2.51 0.30
C ILE A 174 1.08 1.45 0.34
N LYS A 175 2.14 1.69 -0.42
CA LYS A 175 3.31 0.81 -0.52
C LYS A 175 4.58 1.63 -0.72
N ARG A 176 5.73 1.00 -0.50
CA ARG A 176 7.03 1.59 -0.81
C ARG A 176 7.33 1.40 -2.30
N LEU A 177 7.69 2.47 -2.98
CA LEU A 177 8.17 2.45 -4.35
C LEU A 177 9.58 1.86 -4.34
N ILE A 178 9.78 0.74 -5.01
CA ILE A 178 11.06 0.05 -5.10
C ILE A 178 11.69 0.31 -6.47
N GLY A 179 10.93 0.06 -7.54
CA GLY A 179 11.41 0.19 -8.92
C GLY A 179 10.59 1.18 -9.72
N LYS A 180 11.28 1.99 -10.52
CA LYS A 180 10.73 2.92 -11.52
C LYS A 180 10.69 2.25 -12.91
N PRO A 181 9.95 2.81 -13.88
CA PRO A 181 9.97 2.35 -15.26
C PRO A 181 11.39 2.17 -15.81
N GLY A 182 11.67 0.98 -16.34
CA GLY A 182 12.96 0.64 -16.95
C GLY A 182 14.06 0.19 -15.98
N ASP A 183 13.82 0.26 -14.67
CA ASP A 183 14.78 -0.24 -13.66
C ASP A 183 14.96 -1.75 -13.77
N THR A 184 16.14 -2.22 -13.37
CA THR A 184 16.46 -3.65 -13.31
C THR A 184 16.95 -4.01 -11.91
N LEU A 185 16.27 -4.95 -11.25
CA LEU A 185 16.43 -5.22 -9.83
C LEU A 185 16.80 -6.68 -9.57
N TYR A 186 17.72 -6.92 -8.64
CA TYR A 186 18.19 -8.24 -8.24
C TYR A 186 18.13 -8.37 -6.72
N PHE A 187 17.54 -9.46 -6.24
CA PHE A 187 17.32 -9.70 -4.82
C PHE A 187 18.43 -10.61 -4.26
N TYR A 188 19.12 -10.16 -3.23
CA TYR A 188 20.13 -10.95 -2.54
C TYR A 188 20.08 -10.67 -1.05
N GLY A 189 20.02 -11.74 -0.26
CA GLY A 189 20.12 -11.68 1.18
C GLY A 189 19.11 -10.75 1.83
N GLY A 190 17.90 -10.58 1.29
CA GLY A 190 16.90 -9.63 1.81
C GLY A 190 17.11 -8.17 1.40
N LEU A 191 18.17 -7.85 0.66
CA LEU A 191 18.45 -6.54 0.07
C LEU A 191 18.13 -6.54 -1.43
N ILE A 192 18.11 -5.35 -2.02
CA ILE A 192 17.90 -5.15 -3.47
C ILE A 192 19.09 -4.39 -4.06
N TYR A 193 19.63 -4.94 -5.13
CA TYR A 193 20.65 -4.35 -5.98
C TYR A 193 20.02 -4.01 -7.32
N GLY A 194 20.51 -2.98 -8.01
CA GLY A 194 19.90 -2.67 -9.30
C GLY A 194 20.55 -1.55 -10.06
N ILE A 195 20.08 -1.40 -11.29
CA ILE A 195 20.42 -0.31 -12.19
C ILE A 195 19.16 0.43 -12.65
N ASP A 196 19.30 1.73 -12.91
CA ASP A 196 18.25 2.50 -13.57
C ASP A 196 18.16 2.16 -15.07
N LYS A 197 17.17 2.76 -15.76
CA LYS A 197 16.99 2.62 -17.22
C LYS A 197 18.20 3.01 -18.07
N ASN A 198 19.13 3.82 -17.52
CA ASN A 198 20.35 4.26 -18.20
C ASN A 198 21.56 3.37 -17.85
N GLY A 199 21.38 2.38 -16.97
CA GLY A 199 22.44 1.49 -16.51
C GLY A 199 23.25 2.00 -15.32
N ASN A 200 22.82 3.08 -14.66
CA ASN A 200 23.50 3.59 -13.47
C ASN A 200 23.15 2.73 -12.25
N ASP A 201 24.13 2.43 -11.40
CA ASP A 201 23.92 1.74 -10.12
C ASP A 201 23.02 2.58 -9.19
N ILE A 202 21.93 1.96 -8.73
CA ILE A 202 20.95 2.53 -7.80
C ILE A 202 20.88 1.76 -6.48
N SER A 203 21.81 0.83 -6.24
CA SER A 203 21.81 -0.05 -5.06
C SER A 203 21.90 0.76 -3.76
N SER A 204 22.69 1.83 -3.73
CA SER A 204 22.79 2.74 -2.58
C SER A 204 21.50 3.52 -2.31
N GLU A 205 20.73 3.87 -3.34
CA GLU A 205 19.41 4.51 -3.17
C GLU A 205 18.40 3.53 -2.56
N LEU A 206 18.49 2.24 -2.90
CA LEU A 206 17.63 1.17 -2.41
C LEU A 206 18.01 0.69 -1.00
N GLN A 207 19.28 0.83 -0.62
CA GLN A 207 19.85 0.34 0.64
C GLN A 207 20.14 1.48 1.63
N GLN A 208 19.31 2.52 1.65
CA GLN A 208 19.40 3.60 2.63
C GLN A 208 19.37 3.05 4.07
N GLU A 209 20.23 3.58 4.93
CA GLU A 209 20.42 3.12 6.32
C GLU A 209 19.10 3.04 7.10
N GLU A 210 18.18 3.98 6.86
CA GLU A 210 16.87 4.03 7.52
C GLU A 210 15.96 2.84 7.19
N PHE A 211 16.24 2.11 6.10
CA PHE A 211 15.42 1.00 5.60
C PHE A 211 16.17 -0.33 5.52
N VAL A 212 17.47 -0.38 5.84
CA VAL A 212 18.28 -1.62 5.81
C VAL A 212 17.70 -2.76 6.68
N SER A 213 16.92 -2.43 7.71
CA SER A 213 16.23 -3.42 8.55
C SER A 213 14.99 -4.05 7.90
N ILE A 214 14.56 -3.57 6.73
CA ILE A 214 13.40 -4.07 6.01
C ILE A 214 13.87 -5.08 4.98
N ASP A 215 13.49 -6.35 5.17
CA ASP A 215 13.81 -7.38 4.21
C ASP A 215 12.85 -7.40 3.01
N HIS A 216 13.45 -7.62 1.85
CA HIS A 216 12.77 -7.79 0.58
C HIS A 216 12.88 -9.23 0.08
N ILE A 217 11.72 -9.90 -0.01
CA ILE A 217 11.58 -11.26 -0.55
C ILE A 217 11.00 -11.16 -1.96
N PRO A 218 11.61 -11.77 -3.00
CA PRO A 218 11.20 -11.56 -4.39
C PRO A 218 9.89 -12.24 -4.81
N PHE A 219 9.35 -13.15 -4.00
CA PHE A 219 8.14 -13.92 -4.33
C PHE A 219 7.32 -14.25 -3.07
N ILE A 220 6.09 -14.71 -3.27
CA ILE A 220 5.27 -15.30 -2.19
C ILE A 220 5.49 -16.81 -2.12
N ARG A 221 5.51 -17.48 -3.26
CA ARG A 221 5.80 -18.91 -3.42
C ARG A 221 6.55 -19.14 -4.73
N PHE A 222 7.36 -20.19 -4.82
CA PHE A 222 8.08 -20.51 -6.06
C PHE A 222 7.14 -20.80 -7.23
N GLU A 223 6.01 -21.47 -6.96
CA GLU A 223 4.97 -21.82 -7.93
C GLU A 223 4.17 -20.63 -8.45
N GLY A 224 4.27 -19.47 -7.79
CA GLY A 224 3.51 -18.29 -8.18
C GLY A 224 2.02 -18.56 -8.39
N ARG A 225 1.48 -18.13 -9.54
CA ARG A 225 0.10 -18.40 -9.96
C ARG A 225 0.05 -19.22 -11.25
N TRP A 226 -0.64 -20.35 -11.23
CA TRP A 226 -0.85 -21.19 -12.40
C TRP A 226 -1.94 -20.63 -13.32
N LYS A 227 -1.64 -20.45 -14.61
CA LYS A 227 -2.63 -20.10 -15.64
C LYS A 227 -2.53 -21.06 -16.82
N ARG A 228 -3.65 -21.33 -17.48
CA ARG A 228 -3.67 -22.18 -18.68
C ARG A 228 -3.79 -21.31 -19.92
N LYS A 229 -2.95 -21.56 -20.92
CA LYS A 229 -2.91 -20.87 -22.20
C LYS A 229 -3.24 -21.87 -23.30
N GLY A 230 -4.50 -21.93 -23.72
CA GLY A 230 -4.95 -22.89 -24.73
C GLY A 230 -5.11 -24.33 -24.23
N PRO A 231 -5.12 -25.33 -25.13
CA PRO A 231 -5.52 -26.69 -24.80
C PRO A 231 -4.50 -27.47 -23.95
N SER A 232 -3.20 -27.18 -24.02
CA SER A 232 -2.15 -27.98 -23.37
C SER A 232 -1.10 -27.18 -22.59
N THR A 233 -0.89 -25.91 -22.90
CA THR A 233 0.17 -25.10 -22.28
C THR A 233 -0.27 -24.50 -20.96
N ILE A 234 0.61 -24.57 -19.96
CA ILE A 234 0.38 -24.01 -18.62
C ILE A 234 1.53 -23.03 -18.32
N THR A 235 1.20 -21.85 -17.81
CA THR A 235 2.18 -20.87 -17.35
C THR A 235 2.20 -20.77 -15.85
N MET A 236 3.38 -20.45 -15.33
CA MET A 236 3.62 -20.09 -13.94
C MET A 236 3.94 -18.60 -13.90
N ASP A 237 3.07 -17.85 -13.24
CA ASP A 237 3.18 -16.40 -13.17
C ASP A 237 3.87 -15.97 -11.88
N GLN A 238 4.86 -15.08 -12.00
CA GLN A 238 5.48 -14.36 -10.89
C GLN A 238 5.28 -12.86 -11.07
N MET A 239 4.97 -12.15 -9.98
CA MET A 239 4.60 -10.73 -10.00
C MET A 239 3.52 -10.38 -11.05
N GLY A 240 2.60 -11.31 -11.34
CA GLY A 240 1.52 -11.14 -12.32
C GLY A 240 1.91 -11.34 -13.79
N PHE A 241 3.15 -11.74 -14.08
CA PHE A 241 3.62 -12.02 -15.44
C PHE A 241 4.01 -13.48 -15.60
N PRO A 242 3.75 -14.11 -16.76
CA PRO A 242 4.11 -15.49 -17.00
C PRO A 242 5.63 -15.60 -17.19
N ILE A 243 6.33 -16.24 -16.25
CA ILE A 243 7.79 -16.38 -16.29
C ILE A 243 8.23 -17.77 -16.74
N VAL A 244 7.40 -18.79 -16.52
CA VAL A 244 7.68 -20.16 -16.96
C VAL A 244 6.53 -20.69 -17.78
N GLU A 245 6.86 -21.38 -18.87
CA GLU A 245 5.93 -22.13 -19.69
C GLU A 245 6.20 -23.64 -19.55
N PHE A 246 5.17 -24.40 -19.20
CA PHE A 246 5.18 -25.85 -19.13
C PHE A 246 4.48 -26.44 -20.35
N THR A 247 5.17 -27.37 -21.01
CA THR A 247 4.67 -28.15 -22.14
C THR A 247 4.57 -29.62 -21.76
N PRO A 248 3.44 -30.31 -22.03
CA PRO A 248 3.34 -31.74 -21.77
C PRO A 248 4.29 -32.52 -22.67
N THR A 249 4.83 -33.61 -22.13
CA THR A 249 5.69 -34.56 -22.86
C THR A 249 4.94 -35.86 -23.14
N MET A 250 5.53 -36.73 -23.96
CA MET A 250 4.98 -38.04 -24.34
C MET A 250 4.82 -39.02 -23.16
N PHE A 251 5.46 -38.75 -22.00
CA PHE A 251 5.53 -39.67 -20.86
C PHE A 251 4.71 -39.20 -19.65
N ASN A 252 3.63 -38.46 -19.87
CA ASN A 252 2.79 -37.90 -18.80
C ASN A 252 3.61 -37.02 -17.80
N THR A 253 4.66 -36.37 -18.31
CA THR A 253 5.44 -35.36 -17.58
C THR A 253 5.28 -34.00 -18.26
N PHE A 254 5.78 -32.96 -17.62
CA PHE A 254 5.88 -31.62 -18.18
C PHE A 254 7.34 -31.18 -18.20
N SER A 255 7.72 -30.47 -19.25
CA SER A 255 8.98 -29.74 -19.31
C SER A 255 8.71 -28.26 -19.23
N GLY A 256 9.29 -27.61 -18.22
CA GLY A 256 9.20 -26.17 -17.99
C GLY A 256 10.42 -25.45 -18.55
N LYS A 257 10.18 -24.31 -19.19
CA LYS A 257 11.23 -23.37 -19.63
C LYS A 257 10.89 -21.95 -19.18
N THR A 258 11.91 -21.18 -18.81
CA THR A 258 11.75 -19.75 -18.58
C THR A 258 11.40 -19.07 -19.90
N ILE A 259 10.43 -18.15 -19.87
CA ILE A 259 10.01 -17.36 -21.02
C ILE A 259 10.21 -15.88 -20.73
N ASP A 260 10.50 -15.12 -21.78
CA ASP A 260 10.55 -13.66 -21.69
C ASP A 260 9.14 -13.08 -21.87
N SER A 261 8.63 -12.49 -20.79
CA SER A 261 7.36 -11.77 -20.79
C SER A 261 7.53 -10.25 -20.75
N GLY A 262 8.72 -9.74 -21.11
CA GLY A 262 9.08 -8.33 -21.10
C GLY A 262 9.53 -7.80 -19.73
N ILE A 263 9.62 -8.67 -18.72
CA ILE A 263 10.14 -8.34 -17.37
C ILE A 263 11.50 -8.98 -17.09
N LEU A 264 12.03 -9.69 -18.08
CA LEU A 264 13.42 -10.09 -18.17
C LEU A 264 14.05 -9.29 -19.32
N HIS A 265 15.35 -9.06 -19.29
CA HIS A 265 16.03 -8.46 -20.44
C HIS A 265 16.28 -9.50 -21.54
N GLU A 266 16.59 -9.04 -22.75
CA GLU A 266 16.87 -9.95 -23.87
C GLU A 266 18.08 -10.85 -23.60
N GLU A 267 19.06 -10.33 -22.85
CA GLU A 267 20.23 -11.05 -22.37
C GLU A 267 19.89 -12.22 -21.43
N ALA A 268 18.67 -12.21 -20.84
CA ALA A 268 18.15 -13.25 -19.96
C ALA A 268 17.48 -14.41 -20.71
N ARG A 269 17.54 -14.46 -22.05
CA ARG A 269 16.99 -15.60 -22.81
C ARG A 269 17.67 -16.91 -22.36
N ASN A 270 16.86 -17.94 -22.14
CA ASN A 270 17.28 -19.28 -21.69
C ASN A 270 17.95 -19.33 -20.31
N VAL A 271 17.74 -18.35 -19.43
CA VAL A 271 18.18 -18.46 -18.03
C VAL A 271 17.36 -19.50 -17.28
N ASP A 272 18.01 -20.21 -16.37
CA ASP A 272 17.32 -21.08 -15.43
C ASP A 272 16.43 -20.23 -14.51
N PHE A 273 15.23 -20.70 -14.22
CA PHE A 273 14.29 -20.01 -13.34
C PHE A 273 14.90 -19.64 -11.98
N ARG A 274 15.82 -20.48 -11.47
CA ARG A 274 16.48 -20.26 -10.19
C ARG A 274 17.37 -19.01 -10.23
N ASP A 275 17.95 -18.68 -11.37
CA ASP A 275 18.79 -17.48 -11.49
C ASP A 275 17.97 -16.19 -11.65
N VAL A 276 16.69 -16.29 -12.02
CA VAL A 276 15.80 -15.13 -12.25
C VAL A 276 15.68 -14.28 -10.98
N TRP A 277 16.04 -13.02 -11.12
CA TRP A 277 16.14 -11.92 -10.16
C TRP A 277 16.64 -12.28 -8.77
N GLY A 278 17.45 -13.33 -8.67
CA GLY A 278 18.03 -13.81 -7.41
C GLY A 278 17.17 -14.82 -6.63
N ILE A 279 16.23 -15.51 -7.29
CA ILE A 279 15.41 -16.56 -6.66
C ILE A 279 16.26 -17.61 -5.94
N LYS A 280 17.41 -18.00 -6.50
CA LYS A 280 18.36 -18.97 -5.91
C LYS A 280 18.89 -18.60 -4.54
N ASN A 281 18.86 -17.31 -4.19
CA ASN A 281 19.37 -16.81 -2.91
C ASN A 281 18.38 -17.07 -1.76
N TYR A 282 17.19 -17.59 -2.07
CA TYR A 282 16.10 -17.79 -1.11
C TYR A 282 15.59 -19.22 -1.17
N VAL A 283 15.17 -19.73 -0.02
CA VAL A 283 14.49 -21.01 0.14
C VAL A 283 13.20 -20.81 0.91
N MET A 284 12.27 -21.74 0.75
CA MET A 284 11.10 -21.82 1.63
C MET A 284 11.41 -22.77 2.79
N VAL A 285 11.00 -22.42 4.00
CA VAL A 285 11.30 -23.23 5.20
C VAL A 285 10.09 -23.53 6.10
N ARG A 286 10.13 -24.67 6.80
CA ARG A 286 9.17 -25.00 7.88
C ARG A 286 9.86 -25.79 8.98
N LEU A 287 9.29 -25.79 10.18
CA LEU A 287 9.80 -26.56 11.31
C LEU A 287 9.06 -27.90 11.42
N LEU A 288 9.80 -28.98 11.63
CA LEU A 288 9.30 -30.33 11.86
C LEU A 288 9.69 -30.82 13.25
N SER A 289 8.81 -31.58 13.89
CA SER A 289 9.18 -32.38 15.06
C SER A 289 9.88 -33.67 14.61
N VAL A 290 10.47 -34.40 15.56
CA VAL A 290 11.11 -35.71 15.26
C VAL A 290 10.14 -36.70 14.63
N ASP A 291 8.90 -36.75 15.11
CA ASP A 291 7.88 -37.68 14.61
C ASP A 291 7.46 -37.37 13.16
N GLU A 292 7.61 -36.12 12.73
CA GLU A 292 7.28 -35.66 11.38
C GLU A 292 8.45 -35.78 10.40
N MET A 293 9.65 -36.05 10.90
CA MET A 293 10.82 -36.29 10.07
C MET A 293 10.75 -37.66 9.37
N PRO A 294 11.41 -37.84 8.21
CA PRO A 294 11.47 -39.14 7.54
C PRO A 294 11.99 -40.23 8.47
N SER A 295 11.26 -41.35 8.59
CA SER A 295 11.58 -42.44 9.54
C SER A 295 12.99 -42.99 9.40
N ARG A 296 13.54 -42.99 8.18
CA ARG A 296 14.93 -43.40 7.90
C ARG A 296 15.98 -42.57 8.65
N LEU A 297 15.65 -41.33 9.03
CA LEU A 297 16.55 -40.41 9.72
C LEU A 297 16.42 -40.51 11.24
N HIS A 298 15.36 -41.13 11.79
CA HIS A 298 15.02 -41.09 13.23
C HIS A 298 16.17 -41.49 14.17
N HIS A 299 17.02 -42.43 13.77
CA HIS A 299 18.18 -42.87 14.55
C HIS A 299 19.29 -41.82 14.70
N GLN A 300 19.26 -40.75 13.91
CA GLN A 300 20.23 -39.65 13.89
C GLN A 300 19.66 -38.36 14.49
N LEU A 301 18.39 -38.38 14.91
CA LEU A 301 17.68 -37.19 15.40
C LEU A 301 17.78 -37.07 16.92
N ASP A 302 18.09 -35.87 17.36
CA ASP A 302 17.90 -35.40 18.74
C ASP A 302 16.44 -35.02 18.98
N SER A 303 15.83 -35.61 20.02
CA SER A 303 14.44 -35.38 20.46
C SER A 303 14.21 -34.02 21.11
N GLY A 304 15.28 -33.32 21.53
CA GLY A 304 15.21 -31.93 22.00
C GLY A 304 15.19 -30.87 20.89
N CYS A 305 15.35 -31.28 19.63
CA CYS A 305 15.45 -30.38 18.48
C CYS A 305 14.17 -30.32 17.65
N LEU A 306 13.87 -29.14 17.10
CA LEU A 306 13.05 -29.03 15.90
C LEU A 306 13.96 -29.13 14.68
N TYR A 307 13.44 -29.52 13.54
CA TYR A 307 14.19 -29.61 12.29
C TYR A 307 13.66 -28.62 11.29
N LEU A 308 14.51 -27.69 10.86
CA LEU A 308 14.21 -26.76 9.79
C LEU A 308 14.28 -27.53 8.47
N GLN A 309 13.13 -27.87 7.93
CA GLN A 309 13.04 -28.39 6.58
C GLN A 309 13.17 -27.23 5.59
N ILE A 310 14.12 -27.36 4.69
CA ILE A 310 14.44 -26.41 3.63
C ILE A 310 13.94 -26.98 2.31
N GLN A 311 13.05 -26.25 1.66
CA GLN A 311 12.60 -26.53 0.30
C GLN A 311 13.37 -25.62 -0.67
N HIS A 312 14.15 -26.25 -1.54
CA HIS A 312 14.99 -25.57 -2.52
C HIS A 312 14.15 -24.97 -3.66
N PRO A 313 14.67 -23.98 -4.40
CA PRO A 313 14.09 -23.55 -5.65
C PRO A 313 13.84 -24.73 -6.60
N PRO A 314 12.69 -24.75 -7.30
CA PRO A 314 12.30 -25.89 -8.11
C PRO A 314 13.21 -26.16 -9.31
N ASN A 315 13.34 -27.42 -9.68
CA ASN A 315 13.87 -27.83 -10.98
C ASN A 315 12.70 -28.01 -11.97
N LEU A 316 12.73 -27.26 -13.07
CA LEU A 316 11.64 -27.21 -14.04
C LEU A 316 11.77 -28.22 -15.20
N LYS A 317 12.92 -28.88 -15.35
CA LYS A 317 13.20 -29.71 -16.53
C LYS A 317 12.25 -30.90 -16.66
N HIS A 318 11.91 -31.52 -15.53
CA HIS A 318 11.13 -32.76 -15.46
C HIS A 318 10.07 -32.71 -14.34
N ALA A 319 8.97 -32.01 -14.57
CA ALA A 319 7.84 -31.98 -13.65
C ALA A 319 6.90 -33.17 -13.90
N ARG A 320 6.38 -33.81 -12.86
CA ARG A 320 5.34 -34.85 -13.01
C ARG A 320 4.00 -34.20 -13.36
N SER A 321 2.98 -34.97 -13.70
CA SER A 321 1.61 -34.45 -13.79
C SER A 321 0.78 -34.86 -12.57
N TYR A 322 -0.15 -34.01 -12.16
CA TYR A 322 -1.25 -34.38 -11.27
C TYR A 322 -2.58 -33.94 -11.90
N SER A 323 -3.64 -34.71 -11.66
CA SER A 323 -4.98 -34.36 -12.13
C SER A 323 -5.79 -33.73 -10.99
N ASP A 324 -6.48 -32.64 -11.28
CA ASP A 324 -7.48 -32.09 -10.36
C ASP A 324 -8.76 -32.96 -10.35
N LYS A 325 -9.73 -32.58 -9.51
CA LYS A 325 -11.02 -33.29 -9.38
C LYS A 325 -11.84 -33.33 -10.68
N SER A 326 -11.56 -32.44 -11.63
CA SER A 326 -12.19 -32.41 -12.95
C SER A 326 -11.45 -33.23 -14.01
N GLY A 327 -10.39 -33.96 -13.61
CA GLY A 327 -9.55 -34.75 -14.51
C GLY A 327 -8.51 -33.92 -15.29
N LYS A 328 -8.39 -32.62 -14.98
CA LYS A 328 -7.49 -31.72 -15.68
C LYS A 328 -6.07 -31.83 -15.13
N GLN A 329 -5.11 -32.04 -16.01
CA GLN A 329 -3.70 -32.17 -15.64
C GLN A 329 -3.00 -30.83 -15.42
N TYR A 330 -2.12 -30.81 -14.42
CA TYR A 330 -1.21 -29.75 -14.08
C TYR A 330 0.19 -30.31 -13.82
N PRO A 331 1.26 -29.53 -14.10
CA PRO A 331 2.60 -29.89 -13.67
C PRO A 331 2.67 -29.91 -12.13
N LEU A 332 3.30 -30.96 -11.61
CA LEU A 332 3.72 -31.12 -10.23
C LEU A 332 5.23 -30.92 -10.19
N ILE A 333 5.66 -29.77 -9.69
CA ILE A 333 7.07 -29.44 -9.60
C ILE A 333 7.71 -30.19 -8.43
N SER A 334 8.84 -30.86 -8.69
CA SER A 334 9.62 -31.52 -7.65
C SER A 334 10.56 -30.53 -6.97
N TYR A 335 10.71 -30.70 -5.66
CA TYR A 335 11.63 -29.90 -4.85
C TYR A 335 12.67 -30.79 -4.21
N GLU A 336 13.88 -30.25 -4.14
CA GLU A 336 14.92 -30.81 -3.28
C GLU A 336 14.68 -30.35 -1.84
N ILE A 337 15.01 -31.24 -0.90
CA ILE A 337 14.77 -31.04 0.52
C ILE A 337 16.04 -31.30 1.31
N SER A 338 16.39 -30.34 2.16
CA SER A 338 17.45 -30.48 3.16
C SER A 338 16.93 -30.13 4.55
N TYR A 339 17.70 -30.47 5.58
CA TYR A 339 17.30 -30.29 6.98
C TYR A 339 18.44 -29.69 7.80
N ILE A 340 18.11 -28.76 8.70
CA ILE A 340 19.04 -28.22 9.70
C ILE A 340 18.42 -28.40 11.09
N PRO A 341 19.14 -28.96 12.08
CA PRO A 341 18.65 -29.07 13.45
C PRO A 341 18.59 -27.67 14.12
N ILE A 342 17.45 -27.37 14.73
CA ILE A 342 17.18 -26.15 15.49
C ILE A 342 17.14 -26.49 16.98
N ARG A 343 18.27 -26.26 17.64
CA ARG A 343 18.46 -26.44 19.09
C ARG A 343 17.66 -25.43 19.90
N LYS A 344 17.51 -25.69 21.19
CA LYS A 344 16.67 -24.90 22.10
C LYS A 344 16.98 -23.39 22.08
N GLU A 345 18.25 -23.01 22.09
CA GLU A 345 18.67 -21.59 22.06
C GLU A 345 18.19 -20.89 20.79
N LEU A 346 18.24 -21.59 19.65
CA LEU A 346 17.77 -21.09 18.36
C LEU A 346 16.24 -21.04 18.30
N GLN A 347 15.53 -21.98 18.94
CA GLN A 347 14.08 -21.94 19.06
C GLN A 347 13.62 -20.68 19.80
N GLU A 348 14.29 -20.32 20.90
CA GLU A 348 14.02 -19.09 21.66
C GLU A 348 14.29 -17.84 20.80
N LYS A 349 15.41 -17.84 20.05
CA LYS A 349 15.74 -16.74 19.11
C LYS A 349 14.70 -16.59 18.00
N LEU A 350 14.22 -17.69 17.42
CA LEU A 350 13.13 -17.67 16.45
C LEU A 350 11.85 -17.11 17.08
N PHE A 351 11.52 -17.55 18.29
CA PHE A 351 10.32 -17.06 18.98
C PHE A 351 10.38 -15.56 19.29
N GLN A 352 11.56 -15.04 19.66
CA GLN A 352 11.80 -13.61 19.89
C GLN A 352 11.70 -12.75 18.61
N ASN A 353 11.85 -13.35 17.42
CA ASN A 353 11.71 -12.66 16.14
C ASN A 353 10.40 -13.01 15.41
N LEU A 354 9.52 -13.77 16.06
CA LEU A 354 8.29 -14.26 15.46
C LEU A 354 7.38 -13.10 15.02
N TYR A 355 6.84 -13.22 13.82
CA TYR A 355 5.72 -12.41 13.35
C TYR A 355 4.60 -13.30 12.79
N THR A 356 3.36 -12.87 12.98
CA THR A 356 2.17 -13.56 12.48
C THR A 356 1.23 -12.57 11.80
N ALA A 357 0.32 -13.09 10.99
CA ALA A 357 -0.92 -12.40 10.71
C ALA A 357 -1.77 -12.28 11.96
N ARG A 358 -2.80 -11.43 11.87
CA ARG A 358 -3.82 -11.33 12.90
C ARG A 358 -4.67 -12.59 12.92
N PHE A 359 -4.88 -13.13 14.11
CA PHE A 359 -5.67 -14.33 14.33
C PHE A 359 -6.65 -14.14 15.49
N ILE A 360 -7.72 -14.92 15.46
CA ILE A 360 -8.78 -14.93 16.47
C ILE A 360 -8.67 -16.26 17.21
N VAL A 361 -8.74 -16.22 18.53
CA VAL A 361 -8.90 -17.37 19.40
C VAL A 361 -10.34 -17.39 19.88
N GLN A 362 -11.03 -18.51 19.66
CA GLN A 362 -12.38 -18.75 20.15
C GLN A 362 -12.50 -20.21 20.58
N ASP A 363 -12.76 -20.42 21.87
CA ASP A 363 -13.01 -21.73 22.49
C ASP A 363 -11.87 -22.73 22.28
N GLY A 364 -10.63 -22.23 22.34
CA GLY A 364 -9.41 -23.02 22.12
C GLY A 364 -9.08 -23.26 20.65
N TYR A 365 -9.84 -22.69 19.71
CA TYR A 365 -9.59 -22.75 18.28
C TYR A 365 -9.05 -21.43 17.74
N ILE A 366 -8.17 -21.52 16.75
CA ILE A 366 -7.54 -20.39 16.08
C ILE A 366 -8.07 -20.24 14.65
N PHE A 367 -8.33 -18.99 14.28
CA PHE A 367 -8.83 -18.58 12.97
C PHE A 367 -7.98 -17.43 12.43
N ARG A 368 -7.73 -17.41 11.12
CA ARG A 368 -7.22 -16.20 10.46
C ARG A 368 -8.25 -15.07 10.57
N TYR A 369 -7.81 -13.89 10.99
CA TYR A 369 -8.69 -12.72 11.02
C TYR A 369 -9.22 -12.40 9.61
N GLY A 370 -10.53 -12.22 9.48
CA GLY A 370 -11.20 -11.97 8.20
C GLY A 370 -11.54 -13.22 7.39
N SER A 371 -11.32 -14.44 7.91
CA SER A 371 -11.78 -15.68 7.28
C SER A 371 -12.77 -16.42 8.17
N SER A 372 -14.04 -16.47 7.77
CA SER A 372 -15.13 -17.06 8.56
C SER A 372 -15.37 -18.56 8.31
N ASN A 373 -14.80 -19.15 7.25
CA ASN A 373 -15.17 -20.49 6.76
C ASN A 373 -14.01 -21.52 6.71
N GLN A 374 -12.95 -21.35 7.50
CA GLN A 374 -11.79 -22.24 7.45
C GLN A 374 -11.80 -23.32 8.54
N LYS A 375 -11.23 -24.49 8.22
CA LYS A 375 -10.95 -25.58 9.16
C LYS A 375 -10.10 -25.04 10.34
N GLN A 376 -10.42 -25.50 11.54
CA GLN A 376 -9.95 -24.90 12.79
C GLN A 376 -8.63 -25.52 13.25
N LEU A 377 -7.73 -24.69 13.80
CA LEU A 377 -6.49 -25.13 14.46
C LEU A 377 -6.68 -25.07 15.97
N LYS A 378 -6.31 -26.12 16.71
CA LYS A 378 -6.48 -26.15 18.18
C LYS A 378 -5.23 -25.58 18.86
N LEU A 379 -5.42 -24.65 19.81
CA LEU A 379 -4.38 -24.19 20.72
C LEU A 379 -5.00 -23.92 22.10
N GLU A 380 -4.80 -24.85 23.02
CA GLU A 380 -5.40 -24.78 24.35
C GLU A 380 -4.73 -23.75 25.26
N GLY A 381 -5.48 -23.28 26.26
CA GLY A 381 -4.97 -22.39 27.31
C GLY A 381 -4.74 -20.93 26.87
N ILE A 382 -5.17 -20.54 25.67
CA ILE A 382 -5.19 -19.14 25.23
C ILE A 382 -6.61 -18.57 25.42
N PRO A 383 -6.80 -17.44 26.13
CA PRO A 383 -8.11 -16.82 26.27
C PRO A 383 -8.69 -16.33 24.94
N ASN A 384 -10.01 -16.33 24.82
CA ASN A 384 -10.70 -15.81 23.63
C ASN A 384 -10.32 -14.36 23.35
N GLY A 385 -10.12 -14.02 22.07
CA GLY A 385 -9.74 -12.69 21.64
C GLY A 385 -9.01 -12.67 20.30
N THR A 386 -8.62 -11.47 19.87
CA THR A 386 -7.87 -11.26 18.63
C THR A 386 -6.43 -10.90 18.97
N TYR A 387 -5.47 -11.58 18.33
CA TYR A 387 -4.06 -11.47 18.66
C TYR A 387 -3.18 -11.44 17.41
N GLU A 388 -1.93 -11.03 17.58
CA GLU A 388 -0.86 -11.10 16.58
C GLU A 388 0.51 -11.04 17.26
N PHE A 389 1.53 -11.62 16.64
CA PHE A 389 2.93 -11.39 17.00
C PHE A 389 3.59 -10.44 16.00
N TYR A 390 4.45 -9.56 16.52
CA TYR A 390 5.33 -8.73 15.71
C TYR A 390 6.67 -8.57 16.43
N ASN A 391 7.74 -9.11 15.83
CA ASN A 391 9.09 -9.19 16.40
C ASN A 391 9.07 -9.78 17.83
N GLY A 392 8.45 -10.96 17.97
CA GLY A 392 8.33 -11.71 19.23
C GLY A 392 7.42 -11.08 20.28
N ILE A 393 6.86 -9.89 20.03
CA ILE A 393 5.93 -9.25 20.95
C ILE A 393 4.50 -9.65 20.57
N ALA A 394 3.78 -10.25 21.52
CA ALA A 394 2.37 -10.55 21.38
C ALA A 394 1.51 -9.31 21.68
N TYR A 395 0.57 -9.03 20.78
CA TYR A 395 -0.40 -7.95 20.94
C TYR A 395 -1.81 -8.54 21.00
N LYS A 396 -2.66 -7.95 21.85
CA LYS A 396 -4.10 -8.11 21.80
C LYS A 396 -4.68 -6.97 20.97
N ILE A 397 -5.55 -7.32 20.04
CA ILE A 397 -6.23 -6.38 19.16
C ILE A 397 -7.64 -6.18 19.69
N ASP A 398 -8.00 -4.93 19.97
CA ASP A 398 -9.35 -4.58 20.39
C ASP A 398 -10.32 -4.48 19.20
N TRP A 399 -11.60 -4.23 19.49
CA TRP A 399 -12.65 -4.08 18.49
C TRP A 399 -12.43 -2.86 17.56
N THR A 400 -11.65 -1.86 18.00
CA THR A 400 -11.27 -0.73 17.16
C THR A 400 -10.16 -1.08 16.18
N GLY A 401 -9.45 -2.20 16.41
CA GLY A 401 -8.28 -2.61 15.63
C GLY A 401 -6.95 -2.11 16.20
N THR A 402 -6.96 -1.51 17.39
CA THR A 402 -5.76 -1.00 18.07
C THR A 402 -5.02 -2.13 18.76
N ALA A 403 -3.69 -2.16 18.60
CA ALA A 403 -2.83 -3.17 19.19
C ALA A 403 -2.36 -2.76 20.59
N ARG A 404 -2.60 -3.60 21.59
CA ARG A 404 -2.10 -3.45 22.95
C ARG A 404 -1.13 -4.58 23.28
N LYS A 405 0.09 -4.23 23.67
CA LYS A 405 1.11 -5.21 24.10
C LYS A 405 0.58 -6.04 25.28
N LEU A 406 0.76 -7.36 25.21
CA LEU A 406 0.40 -8.28 26.28
C LEU A 406 1.50 -8.36 27.35
N PRO A 407 1.17 -8.67 28.61
CA PRO A 407 2.17 -8.94 29.64
C PRO A 407 2.91 -10.23 29.32
N GLN A 408 4.18 -10.33 29.73
CA GLN A 408 5.03 -11.52 29.51
C GLN A 408 4.47 -12.79 30.18
N SER A 409 3.63 -12.64 31.22
CA SER A 409 2.92 -13.75 31.86
C SER A 409 1.80 -14.36 31.00
N HIS A 410 1.43 -13.73 29.88
CA HIS A 410 0.36 -14.23 29.03
C HIS A 410 0.74 -15.58 28.39
N PRO A 411 -0.17 -16.58 28.33
CA PRO A 411 0.13 -17.91 27.79
C PRO A 411 0.68 -17.96 26.35
N LEU A 412 0.45 -16.90 25.56
CA LEU A 412 1.04 -16.75 24.22
C LEU A 412 2.57 -16.66 24.26
N TYR A 413 3.17 -16.10 25.32
CA TYR A 413 4.62 -15.99 25.44
C TYR A 413 5.32 -17.29 25.85
N LYS A 414 4.57 -18.34 26.18
CA LYS A 414 5.15 -19.62 26.58
C LYS A 414 5.88 -20.28 25.39
N CYS A 415 7.20 -20.12 25.35
CA CYS A 415 8.06 -20.73 24.33
C CYS A 415 8.17 -22.25 24.59
N THR A 416 7.46 -23.03 23.79
CA THR A 416 7.49 -24.50 23.77
C THR A 416 7.72 -24.94 22.34
N MET A 417 8.34 -26.10 22.12
CA MET A 417 8.61 -26.62 20.77
C MET A 417 7.35 -26.63 19.90
N GLU A 418 6.24 -27.12 20.44
CA GLU A 418 4.94 -27.14 19.75
C GLU A 418 4.48 -25.73 19.34
N LYS A 419 4.58 -24.73 20.22
CA LYS A 419 4.19 -23.34 19.90
C LYS A 419 5.14 -22.67 18.91
N VAL A 420 6.44 -22.90 19.05
CA VAL A 420 7.46 -22.38 18.12
C VAL A 420 7.16 -22.91 16.73
N GLN A 421 7.01 -24.23 16.60
CA GLN A 421 6.65 -24.89 15.36
C GLN A 421 5.32 -24.38 14.81
N PHE A 422 4.27 -24.34 15.64
CA PHE A 422 2.93 -23.92 15.24
C PHE A 422 2.93 -22.50 14.69
N PHE A 423 3.43 -21.51 15.44
CA PHE A 423 3.42 -20.13 14.97
C PHE A 423 4.40 -19.87 13.83
N PHE A 424 5.51 -20.61 13.77
CA PHE A 424 6.41 -20.55 12.62
C PHE A 424 5.70 -21.05 11.36
N ASN A 425 5.15 -22.27 11.36
CA ASN A 425 4.56 -22.86 10.16
C ASN A 425 3.24 -22.19 9.78
N GLN A 426 2.36 -21.92 10.76
CA GLN A 426 1.03 -21.38 10.50
C GLN A 426 1.02 -19.87 10.33
N GLY A 427 1.93 -19.15 11.00
CA GLY A 427 1.66 -17.80 11.48
C GLY A 427 1.22 -16.73 10.48
N ILE A 428 1.59 -16.76 9.19
CA ILE A 428 1.07 -15.76 8.22
C ILE A 428 -0.33 -16.15 7.71
N ASP A 429 -0.53 -17.44 7.56
CA ASP A 429 -1.58 -17.98 6.72
C ASP A 429 -2.72 -18.61 7.52
N PHE A 430 -2.40 -19.15 8.70
CA PHE A 430 -3.28 -19.89 9.61
C PHE A 430 -4.13 -20.94 8.90
N PHE A 431 -3.52 -21.66 7.95
CA PHE A 431 -4.18 -22.70 7.18
C PHE A 431 -3.85 -24.11 7.68
N PRO A 432 -4.85 -24.95 7.98
CA PRO A 432 -4.64 -26.23 8.65
C PRO A 432 -3.91 -27.28 7.82
N TYR A 433 -3.77 -27.10 6.51
CA TYR A 433 -3.01 -28.03 5.68
C TYR A 433 -1.50 -27.93 5.90
N PHE A 434 -0.98 -26.83 6.47
CA PHE A 434 0.44 -26.74 6.86
C PHE A 434 0.79 -27.58 8.08
N SER A 435 -0.21 -28.11 8.79
CA SER A 435 -0.03 -29.05 9.90
C SER A 435 0.23 -30.47 9.42
N ASN A 436 0.14 -30.75 8.12
CA ASN A 436 0.44 -32.07 7.57
C ASN A 436 1.77 -32.03 6.79
N PRO A 437 2.87 -32.57 7.34
CA PRO A 437 4.17 -32.54 6.70
C PRO A 437 4.22 -33.36 5.39
N SER A 438 3.32 -34.33 5.20
CA SER A 438 3.30 -35.16 3.99
C SER A 438 2.84 -34.41 2.73
N ASN A 439 2.20 -33.26 2.87
CA ASN A 439 1.66 -32.50 1.75
C ASN A 439 2.66 -31.44 1.26
N GLN A 440 3.59 -31.84 0.39
CA GLN A 440 4.60 -30.92 -0.19
C GLN A 440 4.00 -29.83 -1.09
N ASN A 441 2.77 -30.01 -1.59
CA ASN A 441 2.11 -29.03 -2.46
C ASN A 441 1.69 -27.76 -1.70
N HIS A 442 1.71 -27.80 -0.36
CA HIS A 442 1.35 -26.67 0.47
C HIS A 442 2.47 -26.41 1.47
N PHE A 443 3.36 -25.50 1.08
CA PHE A 443 4.48 -25.08 1.91
C PHE A 443 4.22 -23.68 2.50
N PRO A 444 4.49 -23.44 3.80
CA PRO A 444 4.16 -22.17 4.42
C PRO A 444 4.98 -21.02 3.85
N SER A 445 4.40 -19.81 3.88
CA SER A 445 5.05 -18.57 3.44
C SER A 445 6.13 -18.14 4.44
N ARG A 446 7.21 -18.91 4.51
CA ARG A 446 8.35 -18.73 5.41
C ARG A 446 9.61 -18.92 4.60
N TYR A 447 10.57 -18.02 4.79
CA TYR A 447 11.74 -17.95 3.94
C TYR A 447 13.00 -17.94 4.78
N ALA A 448 14.06 -18.52 4.22
CA ALA A 448 15.41 -18.32 4.68
C ALA A 448 16.30 -17.89 3.52
N TYR A 449 17.38 -17.17 3.84
CA TYR A 449 18.35 -16.69 2.87
C TYR A 449 19.69 -16.46 3.56
N PHE A 450 20.77 -16.44 2.79
CA PHE A 450 22.09 -16.06 3.28
C PHE A 450 22.32 -14.55 3.14
N ARG A 451 22.98 -13.94 4.12
CA ARG A 451 23.55 -12.60 4.03
C ARG A 451 24.88 -12.64 4.77
N GLU A 452 25.98 -12.36 4.06
CA GLU A 452 27.34 -12.37 4.62
C GLU A 452 27.69 -13.70 5.32
N GLY A 453 27.37 -14.82 4.66
CA GLY A 453 27.61 -16.18 5.16
C GLY A 453 26.69 -16.64 6.29
N SER A 454 25.93 -15.75 6.94
CA SER A 454 24.98 -16.11 8.00
C SER A 454 23.61 -16.48 7.42
N LEU A 455 22.93 -17.44 8.03
CA LEU A 455 21.58 -17.85 7.65
C LEU A 455 20.52 -17.04 8.40
N TYR A 456 19.69 -16.31 7.65
CA TYR A 456 18.63 -15.47 8.18
C TYR A 456 17.29 -16.18 8.13
N LEU A 457 16.49 -16.02 9.20
CA LEU A 457 15.07 -16.33 9.22
C LEU A 457 14.31 -15.21 9.93
N MET A 458 13.15 -14.84 9.38
CA MET A 458 12.29 -13.78 9.93
C MET A 458 13.03 -12.45 10.17
N GLY A 459 14.00 -12.12 9.30
CA GLY A 459 14.81 -10.91 9.39
C GLY A 459 15.85 -10.86 10.51
N SER A 460 16.13 -12.01 11.13
CA SER A 460 17.23 -12.16 12.09
C SER A 460 18.24 -13.18 11.60
N PRO A 461 19.56 -12.96 11.79
CA PRO A 461 20.57 -14.00 11.58
C PRO A 461 20.36 -15.08 12.65
N ILE A 462 19.90 -16.27 12.27
CA ILE A 462 19.65 -17.35 13.24
C ILE A 462 20.91 -18.16 13.44
N LEU A 463 21.60 -18.54 12.36
CA LEU A 463 22.90 -19.21 12.40
C LEU A 463 23.96 -18.28 11.82
N ALA A 464 25.02 -18.03 12.59
CA ALA A 464 26.18 -17.27 12.11
C ALA A 464 27.02 -18.12 11.14
N SER A 465 27.87 -17.47 10.34
CA SER A 465 28.68 -18.16 9.32
C SER A 465 29.65 -19.19 9.93
N GLU A 466 30.09 -18.97 11.17
CA GLU A 466 30.93 -19.86 11.95
C GLU A 466 30.17 -20.95 12.74
N ASP A 467 28.83 -20.96 12.71
CA ASP A 467 28.05 -21.96 13.45
C ASP A 467 28.31 -23.37 12.89
N PRO A 468 28.74 -24.35 13.72
CA PRO A 468 29.06 -25.69 13.24
C PRO A 468 27.92 -26.40 12.50
N ALA A 469 26.66 -26.13 12.87
CA ALA A 469 25.51 -26.70 12.18
C ALA A 469 25.36 -26.13 10.77
N LEU A 470 25.66 -24.84 10.58
CA LEU A 470 25.61 -24.20 9.27
C LEU A 470 26.79 -24.63 8.39
N VAL A 471 28.00 -24.68 8.96
CA VAL A 471 29.21 -25.14 8.25
C VAL A 471 29.02 -26.56 7.72
N ASN A 472 28.57 -27.48 8.58
CA ASN A 472 28.30 -28.87 8.19
C ASN A 472 27.18 -28.95 7.14
N PHE A 473 26.11 -28.17 7.30
CA PHE A 473 25.05 -28.10 6.29
C PHE A 473 25.60 -27.68 4.91
N VAL A 474 26.37 -26.60 4.83
CA VAL A 474 26.96 -26.11 3.57
C VAL A 474 27.91 -27.14 2.96
N GLU A 475 28.71 -27.84 3.79
CA GLU A 475 29.58 -28.91 3.31
C GLU A 475 28.77 -30.05 2.68
N MET A 476 27.71 -30.52 3.34
CA MET A 476 26.82 -31.55 2.81
C MET A 476 26.13 -31.13 1.51
N GLU A 477 25.69 -29.87 1.42
CA GLU A 477 25.10 -29.32 0.20
C GLU A 477 26.07 -29.36 -0.99
N ASN A 478 27.32 -28.95 -0.78
CA ASN A 478 28.36 -29.00 -1.80
C ASN A 478 28.71 -30.44 -2.20
N GLN A 479 28.78 -31.37 -1.23
CA GLN A 479 29.03 -32.79 -1.51
C GLN A 479 27.91 -33.40 -2.36
N LYS A 480 26.63 -33.11 -2.06
CA LYS A 480 25.49 -33.56 -2.88
C LYS A 480 25.58 -33.01 -4.30
N ALA A 481 25.90 -31.72 -4.45
CA ALA A 481 26.06 -31.07 -5.75
C ALA A 481 27.20 -31.69 -6.57
N ALA A 482 28.28 -32.10 -5.93
CA ALA A 482 29.41 -32.77 -6.59
C ALA A 482 29.04 -34.15 -7.15
N VAL A 483 28.13 -34.88 -6.48
CA VAL A 483 27.69 -36.23 -6.89
C VAL A 483 26.52 -36.18 -7.87
N HIS A 484 25.64 -35.17 -7.76
CA HIS A 484 24.42 -35.04 -8.54
C HIS A 484 24.41 -33.71 -9.32
N PRO A 485 24.85 -33.68 -10.59
CA PRO A 485 24.96 -32.44 -11.36
C PRO A 485 23.64 -31.67 -11.57
N GLU A 486 22.49 -32.32 -11.43
CA GLU A 486 21.17 -31.67 -11.50
C GLU A 486 20.74 -30.99 -10.19
N TYR A 487 21.42 -31.31 -9.09
CA TYR A 487 21.19 -30.76 -7.75
C TYR A 487 21.73 -29.34 -7.66
N TYR A 488 20.94 -28.45 -7.10
CA TYR A 488 21.33 -27.06 -6.89
C TYR A 488 21.45 -26.80 -5.39
N PRO A 489 22.68 -26.66 -4.88
CA PRO A 489 22.90 -26.54 -3.44
C PRO A 489 22.35 -25.22 -2.93
N PHE A 490 21.89 -25.19 -1.69
CA PHE A 490 21.53 -23.93 -1.04
C PHE A 490 22.72 -23.41 -0.24
N VAL A 491 23.43 -22.44 -0.83
CA VAL A 491 24.65 -21.82 -0.28
C VAL A 491 24.60 -20.30 -0.46
N ASP A 492 25.52 -19.59 0.17
CA ASP A 492 25.68 -18.15 -0.07
C ASP A 492 26.33 -17.90 -1.43
N TYR A 493 25.58 -17.32 -2.36
CA TYR A 493 26.06 -16.95 -3.70
C TYR A 493 26.73 -15.58 -3.76
N HIS A 494 26.81 -14.88 -2.62
CA HIS A 494 27.33 -13.53 -2.48
C HIS A 494 26.52 -12.46 -3.23
N PRO A 495 26.62 -11.18 -2.82
CA PRO A 495 25.96 -10.10 -3.55
C PRO A 495 26.53 -9.99 -4.97
N PRO A 496 25.77 -9.43 -5.94
CA PRO A 496 26.18 -9.31 -7.35
C PRO A 496 27.22 -8.20 -7.53
N LEU A 497 28.40 -8.36 -6.91
CA LEU A 497 29.49 -7.40 -6.89
C LEU A 497 30.72 -7.99 -7.59
N LYS A 498 31.39 -7.14 -8.37
CA LYS A 498 32.67 -7.42 -9.03
C LYS A 498 33.68 -6.37 -8.60
N ASN A 499 34.71 -6.77 -7.87
CA ASN A 499 35.73 -5.88 -7.30
C ASN A 499 35.13 -4.75 -6.43
N GLY A 500 34.09 -5.05 -5.66
CA GLY A 500 33.41 -4.10 -4.77
C GLY A 500 32.39 -3.17 -5.43
N ASN A 501 32.28 -3.18 -6.77
CA ASN A 501 31.25 -2.45 -7.51
C ASN A 501 30.16 -3.39 -8.01
N LEU A 502 28.97 -2.86 -8.32
CA LEU A 502 27.87 -3.64 -8.89
C LEU A 502 28.29 -4.33 -10.19
N ASP A 503 28.03 -5.64 -10.30
CA ASP A 503 28.19 -6.39 -11.54
C ASP A 503 26.96 -6.14 -12.44
N ILE A 504 27.04 -5.11 -13.27
CA ILE A 504 25.96 -4.68 -14.16
C ILE A 504 25.55 -5.80 -15.13
N ASP A 505 26.48 -6.66 -15.57
CA ASP A 505 26.18 -7.75 -16.51
C ASP A 505 25.30 -8.82 -15.83
N VAL A 506 25.60 -9.15 -14.56
CA VAL A 506 24.76 -10.01 -13.74
C VAL A 506 23.37 -9.40 -13.55
N ILE A 507 23.29 -8.10 -13.25
CA ILE A 507 22.00 -7.42 -13.06
C ILE A 507 21.17 -7.41 -14.34
N LYS A 508 21.77 -7.11 -15.50
CA LYS A 508 21.04 -7.13 -16.78
C LYS A 508 20.58 -8.54 -17.14
N LYS A 509 21.46 -9.53 -17.01
CA LYS A 509 21.18 -10.91 -17.42
C LYS A 509 20.18 -11.61 -16.53
N TYR A 510 20.19 -11.32 -15.23
CA TYR A 510 19.39 -12.07 -14.27
C TYR A 510 18.34 -11.23 -13.57
N GLY A 511 18.40 -9.89 -13.60
CA GLY A 511 17.50 -9.03 -12.85
C GLY A 511 16.08 -8.93 -13.40
N LEU A 512 15.18 -8.48 -12.53
CA LEU A 512 13.79 -8.14 -12.83
C LEU A 512 13.73 -6.75 -13.46
N LYS A 513 13.29 -6.68 -14.71
CA LYS A 513 13.03 -5.43 -15.41
C LYS A 513 11.62 -4.92 -15.10
N VAL A 514 11.52 -3.68 -14.63
CA VAL A 514 10.25 -3.00 -14.42
C VAL A 514 9.72 -2.48 -15.77
N PRO A 515 8.50 -2.84 -16.19
CA PRO A 515 7.94 -2.37 -17.46
C PRO A 515 7.83 -0.85 -17.55
N GLU A 516 7.90 -0.33 -18.78
CA GLU A 516 7.63 1.07 -19.05
C GLU A 516 6.22 1.48 -18.57
N GLY A 517 6.11 2.69 -18.02
CA GLY A 517 4.87 3.23 -17.44
C GLY A 517 4.37 2.47 -16.20
N HIS A 518 5.18 1.59 -15.61
CA HIS A 518 4.82 0.81 -14.41
C HIS A 518 5.86 0.97 -13.29
N TYR A 519 5.44 0.69 -12.07
CA TYR A 519 6.25 0.81 -10.86
C TYR A 519 6.18 -0.47 -10.04
N LEU A 520 7.32 -0.92 -9.52
CA LEU A 520 7.39 -2.02 -8.56
C LEU A 520 7.19 -1.46 -7.15
N VAL A 521 6.22 -2.01 -6.42
CA VAL A 521 5.96 -1.61 -5.04
C VAL A 521 5.96 -2.80 -4.09
N LEU A 522 6.58 -2.65 -2.93
CA LEU A 522 6.60 -3.66 -1.88
C LEU A 522 6.08 -3.07 -0.55
N GLY A 523 5.54 -3.94 0.31
CA GLY A 523 5.23 -3.54 1.68
C GLY A 523 6.44 -3.73 2.59
N ASP A 524 6.60 -2.83 3.56
CA ASP A 524 7.67 -2.91 4.57
C ASP A 524 7.52 -4.14 5.48
N ASN A 525 6.29 -4.62 5.64
CA ASN A 525 5.99 -5.87 6.31
C ASN A 525 5.56 -6.90 5.26
N HIS A 526 6.55 -7.49 4.58
CA HIS A 526 6.34 -8.42 3.46
C HIS A 526 5.42 -9.60 3.85
N ALA A 527 5.42 -10.00 5.12
CA ALA A 527 4.62 -11.08 5.66
C ALA A 527 3.12 -10.75 5.75
N MET A 528 2.77 -9.47 5.78
CA MET A 528 1.41 -8.95 5.91
C MET A 528 1.00 -8.04 4.76
N SER A 529 1.68 -8.18 3.63
CA SER A 529 1.54 -7.29 2.49
C SER A 529 1.03 -8.04 1.26
N ALA A 530 -0.13 -7.62 0.77
CA ALA A 530 -0.47 -7.76 -0.64
C ALA A 530 0.21 -6.59 -1.37
N ASP A 531 1.20 -6.91 -2.20
CA ASP A 531 2.02 -5.97 -2.96
C ASP A 531 2.32 -6.52 -4.37
N SER A 532 3.32 -5.99 -5.09
CA SER A 532 3.58 -6.40 -6.47
C SER A 532 3.90 -7.88 -6.65
N ARG A 533 4.26 -8.61 -5.59
CA ARG A 533 4.42 -10.07 -5.64
C ARG A 533 3.09 -10.80 -5.83
N ASP A 534 1.99 -10.18 -5.40
CA ASP A 534 0.63 -10.70 -5.50
C ASP A 534 -0.06 -10.16 -6.77
N PHE A 535 -0.21 -8.82 -6.86
CA PHE A 535 -1.03 -8.16 -7.89
C PHE A 535 -0.24 -7.62 -9.09
N GLY A 536 1.09 -7.69 -9.07
CA GLY A 536 1.98 -7.19 -10.13
C GLY A 536 2.33 -5.70 -10.05
N PHE A 537 2.88 -5.15 -11.13
CA PHE A 537 3.32 -3.75 -11.15
C PHE A 537 2.15 -2.77 -11.12
N VAL A 538 2.40 -1.57 -10.60
CA VAL A 538 1.43 -0.49 -10.50
C VAL A 538 1.56 0.40 -11.74
N PRO A 539 0.51 0.56 -12.56
CA PRO A 539 0.51 1.53 -13.66
C PRO A 539 0.70 2.95 -13.14
N GLU A 540 1.41 3.80 -13.88
CA GLU A 540 1.65 5.20 -13.52
C GLU A 540 0.35 5.96 -13.22
N GLU A 541 -0.68 5.78 -14.06
CA GLU A 541 -1.99 6.44 -13.89
C GLU A 541 -2.71 6.06 -12.59
N ASN A 542 -2.29 4.98 -11.93
CA ASN A 542 -2.88 4.58 -10.67
C ASN A 542 -2.25 5.33 -9.48
N ILE A 543 -1.08 5.95 -9.64
CA ILE A 543 -0.37 6.67 -8.57
C ILE A 543 -1.14 7.96 -8.23
N LYS A 544 -1.66 8.05 -7.00
CA LYS A 544 -2.51 9.17 -6.57
C LYS A 544 -1.82 10.19 -5.69
N GLY A 545 -0.73 9.84 -5.01
CA GLY A 545 -0.04 10.80 -4.15
C GLY A 545 0.99 10.18 -3.23
N ASN A 546 1.46 11.00 -2.30
CA ASN A 546 2.47 10.63 -1.30
C ASN A 546 1.96 10.94 0.12
N PRO A 547 2.10 10.02 1.09
CA PRO A 547 1.73 10.24 2.49
C PRO A 547 2.68 11.26 3.12
N SER A 548 2.25 12.50 3.30
CA SER A 548 3.15 13.60 3.63
C SER A 548 3.32 13.87 5.13
N PHE A 549 2.33 13.52 5.96
CA PHE A 549 2.33 13.86 7.39
C PHE A 549 1.40 12.92 8.16
N ILE A 550 1.82 12.45 9.33
CA ILE A 550 0.99 11.73 10.30
C ILE A 550 0.46 12.73 11.32
N PHE A 551 -0.86 12.96 11.34
CA PHE A 551 -1.48 13.91 12.27
C PHE A 551 -2.18 13.22 13.46
N TRP A 552 -2.31 11.89 13.42
CA TRP A 552 -2.85 11.09 14.51
C TRP A 552 -2.23 9.69 14.51
N PRO A 553 -1.89 9.10 15.66
CA PRO A 553 -2.05 9.64 17.02
C PRO A 553 -1.07 10.77 17.35
N PHE A 554 -1.40 11.58 18.35
CA PHE A 554 -0.42 12.50 18.96
C PHE A 554 0.70 11.72 19.68
N GLY A 555 1.85 12.35 19.90
CA GLY A 555 3.03 11.73 20.53
C GLY A 555 4.11 11.37 19.51
N ASP A 556 4.87 10.30 19.76
CA ASP A 556 6.08 9.92 19.00
C ASP A 556 5.86 9.70 17.50
N ARG A 557 4.61 9.55 17.08
CA ARG A 557 4.21 9.26 15.71
C ARG A 557 3.66 10.47 14.97
N PHE A 558 3.37 11.55 15.69
CA PHE A 558 2.91 12.81 15.08
C PHE A 558 4.09 13.48 14.38
N GLY A 559 3.96 13.75 13.08
CA GLY A 559 5.03 14.38 12.31
C GLY A 559 5.19 13.83 10.91
N PHE A 560 6.34 14.11 10.31
CA PHE A 560 6.70 13.55 9.00
C PHE A 560 7.04 12.06 9.15
N PRO A 561 6.44 11.18 8.33
CA PRO A 561 6.76 9.75 8.38
C PRO A 561 8.21 9.48 7.95
N ARG A 562 8.78 8.36 8.41
CA ARG A 562 10.12 7.90 8.00
C ARG A 562 10.11 7.41 6.56
N GLN A 563 10.39 8.29 5.61
CA GLN A 563 10.47 8.00 4.18
C GLN A 563 11.32 9.07 3.48
N VAL A 564 11.67 8.81 2.22
CA VAL A 564 12.30 9.81 1.34
C VAL A 564 11.42 11.05 1.20
N VAL A 565 12.01 12.22 1.46
CA VAL A 565 11.29 13.50 1.44
C VAL A 565 11.16 13.99 0.00
N ILE A 566 9.92 14.14 -0.45
CA ILE A 566 9.61 14.82 -1.71
C ILE A 566 9.52 16.34 -1.43
N PRO A 567 10.20 17.19 -2.24
CA PRO A 567 10.20 18.64 -2.08
C PRO A 567 8.81 19.25 -1.89
N PHE A 568 8.73 20.29 -1.06
CA PHE A 568 7.47 21.01 -0.84
C PHE A 568 7.10 21.91 -2.02
N PHE A 569 8.09 22.54 -2.67
CA PHE A 569 7.89 23.36 -3.86
C PHE A 569 8.03 22.51 -5.12
N THR A 570 6.90 22.06 -5.65
CA THR A 570 6.81 21.37 -6.95
C THR A 570 6.03 22.24 -7.93
N LEU A 571 6.25 22.05 -9.24
CA LEU A 571 5.50 22.78 -10.26
C LEU A 571 3.98 22.62 -10.07
N SER A 572 3.54 21.40 -9.75
CA SER A 572 2.13 21.08 -9.47
C SER A 572 1.57 21.86 -8.28
N ASN A 573 2.33 21.95 -7.18
CA ASN A 573 1.93 22.73 -6.00
C ASN A 573 1.82 24.21 -6.34
N ILE A 574 2.79 24.76 -7.07
CA ILE A 574 2.79 26.17 -7.48
C ILE A 574 1.55 26.48 -8.34
N ILE A 575 1.24 25.64 -9.32
CA ILE A 575 0.05 25.80 -10.17
C ILE A 575 -1.23 25.83 -9.31
N ILE A 576 -1.40 24.87 -8.41
CA ILE A 576 -2.58 24.79 -7.53
C ILE A 576 -2.68 26.02 -6.62
N TRP A 577 -1.57 26.48 -6.04
CA TRP A 577 -1.56 27.65 -5.18
C TRP A 577 -1.85 28.94 -5.94
N VAL A 578 -1.28 29.12 -7.14
CA VAL A 578 -1.56 30.28 -7.99
C VAL A 578 -3.03 30.31 -8.38
N LEU A 579 -3.62 29.18 -8.76
CA LEU A 579 -5.06 29.08 -9.05
C LEU A 579 -5.91 29.40 -7.81
N GLY A 580 -5.51 28.91 -6.64
CA GLY A 580 -6.17 29.23 -5.36
C GLY A 580 -6.12 30.73 -5.03
N ILE A 581 -4.94 31.34 -5.13
CA ILE A 581 -4.74 32.78 -4.89
C ILE A 581 -5.53 33.61 -5.90
N LEU A 582 -5.51 33.23 -7.18
CA LEU A 582 -6.25 33.91 -8.25
C LEU A 582 -7.77 33.80 -8.03
N PHE A 583 -8.26 32.65 -7.58
CA PHE A 583 -9.67 32.49 -7.21
C PHE A 583 -10.06 33.39 -6.03
N VAL A 584 -9.24 33.43 -4.98
CA VAL A 584 -9.47 34.30 -3.81
C VAL A 584 -9.39 35.78 -4.20
N SER A 585 -8.44 36.18 -5.04
CA SER A 585 -8.28 37.56 -5.49
C SER A 585 -9.45 38.00 -6.37
N LEU A 586 -9.86 37.19 -7.35
CA LEU A 586 -11.04 37.44 -8.19
C LEU A 586 -12.32 37.50 -7.35
N SER A 587 -12.50 36.59 -6.40
CA SER A 587 -13.63 36.60 -5.47
C SER A 587 -13.64 37.86 -4.61
N THR A 588 -12.47 38.30 -4.15
CA THR A 588 -12.31 39.55 -3.37
C THR A 588 -12.63 40.77 -4.22
N VAL A 589 -12.13 40.84 -5.47
CA VAL A 589 -12.41 41.94 -6.41
C VAL A 589 -13.90 41.96 -6.78
N TYR A 590 -14.50 40.81 -7.06
CA TYR A 590 -15.93 40.68 -7.33
C TYR A 590 -16.78 41.14 -6.14
N SER A 591 -16.43 40.70 -4.93
CA SER A 591 -17.09 41.12 -3.69
C SER A 591 -16.95 42.62 -3.45
N ARG A 592 -15.76 43.21 -3.72
CA ARG A 592 -15.54 44.66 -3.62
C ARG A 592 -16.36 45.43 -4.66
N ARG A 593 -16.42 44.97 -5.91
CA ARG A 593 -17.25 45.59 -6.97
C ARG A 593 -18.73 45.52 -6.64
N LYS A 594 -19.20 44.38 -6.11
CA LYS A 594 -20.60 44.19 -5.68
C LYS A 594 -20.93 44.97 -4.41
N ASN A 595 -19.97 45.28 -3.55
CA ASN A 595 -20.19 46.09 -2.36
C ASN A 595 -19.72 47.55 -2.55
N LYS A 596 -19.60 48.00 -3.81
CA LYS A 596 -19.19 49.37 -4.13
C LYS A 596 -20.23 50.34 -3.57
N PHE A 597 -19.75 51.32 -2.81
CA PHE A 597 -20.53 52.37 -2.18
C PHE A 597 -19.72 53.67 -2.26
N PRO A 598 -20.31 54.83 -2.61
CA PRO A 598 -21.72 55.02 -2.94
C PRO A 598 -22.16 54.30 -4.22
N ILE A 599 -23.45 53.96 -4.26
CA ILE A 599 -24.14 53.37 -5.39
C ILE A 599 -24.46 54.46 -6.41
N ASP A 600 -24.25 54.15 -7.68
CA ASP A 600 -24.68 55.00 -8.79
C ASP A 600 -26.11 54.62 -9.22
N PHE A 601 -27.03 55.58 -9.13
CA PHE A 601 -28.44 55.43 -9.47
C PHE A 601 -28.77 55.88 -10.91
N SER A 602 -27.79 56.42 -11.66
CA SER A 602 -27.98 56.94 -13.03
C SER A 602 -28.59 55.95 -14.02
N ILE A 603 -28.38 54.64 -13.77
CA ILE A 603 -28.84 53.52 -14.60
C ILE A 603 -30.38 53.39 -14.62
N PHE A 604 -31.10 54.02 -13.69
CA PHE A 604 -32.55 53.87 -13.54
C PHE A 604 -33.38 55.01 -14.16
N HIS A 605 -32.77 55.99 -14.84
CA HIS A 605 -33.46 57.12 -15.49
C HIS A 605 -34.60 57.70 -14.62
N LEU A 606 -34.26 58.05 -13.38
CA LEU A 606 -35.17 58.71 -12.45
C LEU A 606 -35.20 60.20 -12.81
N ASP A 607 -36.00 60.55 -13.82
CA ASP A 607 -36.40 61.93 -14.07
C ASP A 607 -37.47 62.40 -13.09
#